data_AF-A0A512RFQ5-F1
#
_entry.id   AF-A0A512RFQ5-F1
#
_cell.length_a   1.000
_cell.length_b   1.000
_cell.length_c   1.000
_cell.angle_alpha   90.00
_cell.angle_beta   90.00
_cell.angle_gamma   90.00
#
_symmetry.space_group_name_H-M   'P 1'
#
loop_
_entity.id
_entity.type
_entity.pdbx_description
1 polymer ?
#
loop_
_entity_poly.entity_id
_entity_poly.type
_entity_poly.pdbx_seq_one_letter_code
_entity_poly.pdbx_strand_id
1 'polypeptide(L)'
;MNAKTLTKLPPPHLDKCLANRPGEVWKDFINLEGYVEISNHGRLKRLARSIIQSNGIHKALPERIFAQSVIKAANKTHNDNTFQLVCHFMIEGNLYQFSVRKMMYYHFVKEFDLTDHMINIIPKNGNGLDVNPKNLKKVTIGEKVRRSVTTGRMVNTFAHVDLSVAVYRSVLTTSKEVSQYDVSGKLIQIFTSIHEAGRCTGISSNAISDVANGRGNTAGGYYWRHGRSGSIDLNTFHYKRKQNYRRVKGTKVTQYDLAGNPIARYNSLQEAAEVSGCIWTSISATIRGVYKTGGGYIWRKGHHFDRLNLIP
;
A
#
# COMPACT_ATOMS: atom_id res chain seq x y z
N MET A 1 70.36 -4.75 -2.16
CA MET A 1 69.24 -3.78 -2.07
C MET A 1 67.94 -4.54 -2.29
N ASN A 2 67.21 -4.88 -1.22
CA ASN A 2 65.98 -5.67 -1.32
C ASN A 2 64.81 -4.74 -1.65
N ALA A 3 64.26 -4.87 -2.85
CA ALA A 3 62.99 -4.28 -3.23
C ALA A 3 61.89 -4.90 -2.35
N LYS A 4 61.47 -4.18 -1.32
CA LYS A 4 60.29 -4.51 -0.51
C LYS A 4 59.09 -4.57 -1.46
N THR A 5 58.58 -5.77 -1.67
CA THR A 5 57.28 -6.03 -2.28
C THR A 5 56.24 -5.19 -1.54
N LEU A 6 55.71 -4.14 -2.18
CA LEU A 6 54.60 -3.37 -1.64
C LEU A 6 53.40 -4.32 -1.54
N THR A 7 53.14 -4.85 -0.35
CA THR A 7 51.94 -5.65 -0.05
C THR A 7 50.71 -4.79 -0.31
N LYS A 8 50.01 -5.07 -1.41
CA LYS A 8 48.77 -4.38 -1.80
C LYS A 8 47.74 -4.54 -0.67
N LEU A 9 47.33 -3.42 -0.07
CA LEU A 9 46.31 -3.43 0.98
C LEU A 9 45.01 -4.08 0.48
N PRO A 10 44.27 -4.82 1.33
CA PRO A 10 42.99 -5.40 0.94
C PRO A 10 41.96 -4.32 0.58
N PRO A 11 40.88 -4.66 -0.14
CA PRO A 11 39.76 -3.74 -0.36
C PRO A 11 39.21 -3.21 0.97
N PRO A 12 38.87 -1.91 1.10
CA PRO A 12 38.41 -1.32 2.36
C PRO A 12 37.25 -2.09 3.02
N HIS A 13 36.32 -2.60 2.21
CA HIS A 13 35.14 -3.31 2.70
C HIS A 13 35.41 -4.73 3.23
N LEU A 14 36.63 -5.25 3.04
CA LEU A 14 37.07 -6.56 3.58
C LEU A 14 38.15 -6.42 4.66
N ASP A 15 38.71 -5.22 4.79
CA ASP A 15 39.82 -4.94 5.70
C ASP A 15 39.33 -4.81 7.14
N LYS A 16 39.90 -5.62 8.04
CA LYS A 16 39.59 -5.65 9.47
C LYS A 16 40.74 -5.16 10.34
N CYS A 17 41.84 -4.71 9.73
CA CYS A 17 43.04 -4.26 10.45
C CYS A 17 42.77 -2.93 11.17
N LEU A 18 43.03 -2.86 12.47
CA LEU A 18 42.83 -1.63 13.26
C LEU A 18 43.77 -0.49 12.86
N ALA A 19 44.90 -0.79 12.23
CA ALA A 19 45.84 0.24 11.76
C ALA A 19 45.16 1.14 10.72
N ASN A 20 45.43 2.43 10.81
CA ASN A 20 44.96 3.41 9.84
C ASN A 20 45.68 3.25 8.50
N ARG A 21 44.94 3.44 7.41
CA ARG A 21 45.54 3.57 6.08
C ARG A 21 46.17 4.95 5.91
N PRO A 22 47.12 5.11 4.97
CA PRO A 22 47.67 6.43 4.66
C PRO A 22 46.57 7.43 4.28
N GLY A 23 46.49 8.54 5.01
CA GLY A 23 45.47 9.59 4.80
C GLY A 23 44.06 9.21 5.27
N GLU A 24 43.90 8.15 6.06
CA GLU A 24 42.61 7.75 6.60
C GLU A 24 42.14 8.67 7.72
N VAL A 25 40.93 9.21 7.55
CA VAL A 25 40.26 10.07 8.51
C VAL A 25 38.94 9.41 8.90
N TRP A 26 38.66 9.38 10.20
CA TRP A 26 37.44 8.83 10.79
C TRP A 26 36.48 9.95 11.19
N LYS A 27 35.18 9.66 11.08
CA LYS A 27 34.08 10.50 11.59
C LYS A 27 33.09 9.62 12.33
N ASP A 28 32.44 10.19 13.35
CA ASP A 28 31.29 9.55 13.98
C ASP A 28 30.21 9.22 12.95
N PHE A 29 29.60 8.06 13.12
CA PHE A 29 28.52 7.59 12.27
C PHE A 29 27.21 8.23 12.70
N ILE A 30 26.51 8.89 11.77
CA ILE A 30 25.29 9.64 12.06
C ILE A 30 24.22 8.76 12.72
N ASN A 31 23.61 9.26 13.80
CA ASN A 31 22.66 8.56 14.67
C ASN A 31 23.22 7.37 15.45
N LEU A 32 24.53 7.12 15.38
CA LEU A 32 25.25 6.07 16.10
C LEU A 32 26.56 6.62 16.71
N GLU A 33 26.54 7.90 17.08
CA GLU A 33 27.67 8.61 17.68
C GLU A 33 28.14 7.90 18.96
N GLY A 34 29.45 7.77 19.13
CA GLY A 34 30.03 7.03 20.25
C GLY A 34 29.91 5.49 20.16
N TYR A 35 29.15 4.96 19.19
CA TYR A 35 29.06 3.52 18.94
C TYR A 35 29.89 3.06 17.74
N VAL A 36 29.87 3.83 16.66
CA VAL A 36 30.46 3.47 15.36
C VAL A 36 31.07 4.70 14.71
N GLU A 37 32.23 4.51 14.07
CA GLU A 37 32.86 5.49 13.18
C GLU A 37 32.94 4.94 11.74
N ILE A 38 32.94 5.86 10.78
CA ILE A 38 33.18 5.59 9.35
C ILE A 38 34.40 6.36 8.86
N SER A 39 35.25 5.71 8.07
CA SER A 39 36.43 6.35 7.49
C SER A 39 36.18 6.92 6.09
N ASN A 40 36.99 7.87 5.64
CA ASN A 40 36.97 8.40 4.26
C ASN A 40 37.32 7.34 3.19
N HIS A 41 37.84 6.16 3.58
CA HIS A 41 38.00 4.99 2.73
C HIS A 41 36.77 4.06 2.73
N GLY A 42 35.78 4.35 3.56
CA GLY A 42 34.58 3.55 3.74
C GLY A 42 34.74 2.36 4.67
N ARG A 43 35.76 2.33 5.54
CA ARG A 43 35.86 1.32 6.61
C ARG A 43 34.92 1.69 7.75
N LEU A 44 34.47 0.68 8.50
CA LEU A 44 33.53 0.85 9.61
C LEU A 44 34.12 0.28 10.88
N LYS A 45 34.22 1.10 11.92
CA LYS A 45 34.82 0.75 13.20
C LYS A 45 33.77 0.86 14.30
N ARG A 46 33.57 -0.20 15.08
CA ARG A 46 32.88 -0.08 16.38
C ARG A 46 33.88 0.36 17.42
N LEU A 47 33.49 1.33 18.24
CA LEU A 47 34.26 1.82 19.37
C LEU A 47 34.18 0.85 20.57
N ALA A 48 35.23 0.82 21.37
CA ALA A 48 35.27 0.00 22.58
C ALA A 48 34.20 0.48 23.58
N ARG A 49 33.43 -0.45 24.17
CA ARG A 49 32.39 -0.11 25.16
C ARG A 49 32.05 -1.29 26.06
N SER A 50 31.50 -1.00 27.23
CA SER A 50 30.90 -2.01 28.11
C SER A 50 29.40 -2.11 27.86
N ILE A 51 28.86 -3.33 27.78
CA ILE A 51 27.42 -3.57 27.70
C ILE A 51 26.98 -4.47 28.85
N ILE A 52 25.73 -4.31 29.27
CA ILE A 52 25.04 -5.23 30.19
C ILE A 52 24.11 -6.08 29.34
N GLN A 53 24.28 -7.40 29.37
CA GLN A 53 23.43 -8.33 28.65
C GLN A 53 22.08 -8.51 29.37
N SER A 54 21.08 -9.10 28.68
CA SER A 54 19.75 -9.34 29.26
C SER A 54 19.76 -10.22 30.51
N ASN A 55 20.81 -11.02 30.71
CA ASN A 55 21.04 -11.84 31.89
C ASN A 55 21.85 -11.12 33.00
N GLY A 56 22.07 -9.81 32.87
CA GLY A 56 22.83 -8.99 33.83
C GLY A 56 24.36 -9.07 33.71
N ILE A 57 24.90 -9.87 32.77
CA ILE A 57 26.35 -10.02 32.62
C ILE A 57 26.96 -8.78 31.96
N HIS A 58 27.94 -8.18 32.63
CA HIS A 58 28.78 -7.13 32.07
C HIS A 58 29.77 -7.71 31.06
N LYS A 59 29.82 -7.15 29.85
CA LYS A 59 30.76 -7.56 28.80
C LYS A 59 31.45 -6.35 28.19
N ALA A 60 32.77 -6.32 28.28
CA ALA A 60 33.59 -5.39 27.53
C ALA A 60 33.67 -5.82 26.05
N LEU A 61 33.30 -4.91 25.17
CA LEU A 61 33.43 -5.05 23.72
C LEU A 61 34.64 -4.23 23.28
N PRO A 62 35.71 -4.85 22.76
CA PRO A 62 36.84 -4.10 22.24
C PRO A 62 36.48 -3.40 20.93
N GLU A 63 37.29 -2.41 20.56
CA GLU A 63 37.22 -1.80 19.24
C GLU A 63 37.45 -2.84 18.14
N ARG A 64 36.75 -2.66 17.02
CA ARG A 64 36.84 -3.60 15.90
C ARG A 64 36.40 -2.97 14.60
N ILE A 65 37.14 -3.23 13.53
CA ILE A 65 36.71 -2.91 12.16
C ILE A 65 35.99 -4.11 11.54
N PHE A 66 34.86 -3.84 10.88
CA PHE A 66 34.03 -4.87 10.27
C PHE A 66 34.21 -4.93 8.76
N ALA A 67 34.16 -6.16 8.24
CA ALA A 67 33.88 -6.36 6.83
C ALA A 67 32.40 -6.05 6.56
N GLN A 68 32.13 -5.43 5.42
CA GLN A 68 30.79 -5.05 4.99
C GLN A 68 30.14 -6.18 4.19
N SER A 69 28.82 -6.20 4.17
CA SER A 69 28.06 -7.13 3.35
C SER A 69 27.95 -6.60 1.93
N VAL A 70 28.14 -7.49 0.95
CA VAL A 70 27.96 -7.18 -0.48
C VAL A 70 26.59 -7.70 -0.91
N ILE A 71 25.68 -6.79 -1.25
CA ILE A 71 24.44 -7.14 -1.95
C ILE A 71 24.75 -7.24 -3.45
N LYS A 72 24.35 -8.36 -4.05
CA LYS A 72 24.51 -8.65 -5.48
C LYS A 72 23.15 -8.67 -6.16
N ALA A 73 22.99 -7.90 -7.23
CA ALA A 73 21.80 -7.90 -8.07
C ALA A 73 22.18 -8.26 -9.51
N ALA A 74 21.67 -9.41 -9.97
CA ALA A 74 21.92 -9.91 -11.32
C ALA A 74 21.13 -9.12 -12.36
N ASN A 75 21.78 -8.76 -13.46
CA ASN A 75 21.14 -8.24 -14.65
C ASN A 75 21.13 -9.33 -15.72
N LYS A 76 19.96 -9.95 -15.93
CA LYS A 76 19.80 -11.03 -16.92
C LYS A 76 20.05 -10.56 -18.34
N THR A 77 19.77 -9.29 -18.66
CA THR A 77 19.96 -8.74 -20.01
C THR A 77 21.44 -8.63 -20.37
N HIS A 78 22.27 -8.16 -19.43
CA HIS A 78 23.71 -7.95 -19.66
C HIS A 78 24.57 -9.13 -19.19
N ASN A 79 23.93 -10.19 -18.68
CA ASN A 79 24.58 -11.34 -18.07
C ASN A 79 25.69 -10.95 -17.06
N ASP A 80 25.44 -9.90 -16.28
CA ASP A 80 26.39 -9.36 -15.31
C ASP A 80 25.71 -9.06 -13.97
N ASN A 81 26.48 -8.47 -13.05
CA ASN A 81 26.01 -8.18 -11.70
C ASN A 81 26.30 -6.75 -11.32
N THR A 82 25.36 -6.14 -10.62
CA THR A 82 25.57 -4.90 -9.89
C THR A 82 25.75 -5.21 -8.41
N PHE A 83 26.56 -4.40 -7.74
CA PHE A 83 26.91 -4.60 -6.35
C PHE A 83 26.53 -3.39 -5.51
N GLN A 84 26.27 -3.61 -4.23
CA GLN A 84 26.10 -2.55 -3.25
C GLN A 84 26.67 -2.99 -1.91
N LEU A 85 27.47 -2.10 -1.31
CA LEU A 85 27.94 -2.28 0.06
C LEU A 85 26.87 -1.81 1.06
N VAL A 86 26.57 -2.68 2.01
CA VAL A 86 25.69 -2.39 3.15
C VAL A 86 26.37 -2.80 4.45
N CYS A 87 26.00 -2.11 5.52
CA CYS A 87 26.39 -2.46 6.87
C CYS A 87 25.18 -2.65 7.76
N HIS A 88 25.36 -3.51 8.76
CA HIS A 88 24.35 -3.87 9.73
C HIS A 88 24.97 -3.74 11.13
N PHE A 89 24.31 -3.03 12.04
CA PHE A 89 24.74 -2.86 13.42
C PHE A 89 23.61 -3.24 14.36
N MET A 90 23.92 -4.04 15.38
CA MET A 90 23.02 -4.30 16.49
C MET A 90 23.48 -3.48 17.70
N ILE A 91 22.68 -2.49 18.08
CA ILE A 91 22.99 -1.55 19.17
C ILE A 91 21.75 -1.45 20.05
N GLU A 92 21.90 -1.76 21.33
CA GLU A 92 20.82 -1.71 22.33
C GLU A 92 19.54 -2.45 21.91
N GLY A 93 19.71 -3.63 21.28
CA GLY A 93 18.60 -4.45 20.80
C GLY A 93 18.00 -4.02 19.45
N ASN A 94 18.39 -2.86 18.92
CA ASN A 94 17.91 -2.34 17.63
C ASN A 94 18.87 -2.72 16.50
N LEU A 95 18.33 -3.19 15.37
CA LEU A 95 19.07 -3.47 14.15
C LEU A 95 19.05 -2.25 13.23
N TYR A 96 20.23 -1.69 12.99
CA TYR A 96 20.44 -0.59 12.06
C TYR A 96 21.05 -1.11 10.76
N GLN A 97 20.48 -0.74 9.62
CA GLN A 97 20.98 -1.10 8.30
C GLN A 97 21.20 0.14 7.46
N PHE A 98 22.40 0.27 6.88
CA PHE A 98 22.73 1.44 6.06
C PHE A 98 23.41 1.05 4.74
N SER A 99 23.16 1.89 3.72
CA SER A 99 23.94 1.88 2.48
C SER A 99 25.25 2.63 2.71
N VAL A 100 26.38 1.94 2.55
CA VAL A 100 27.70 2.53 2.85
C VAL A 100 27.96 3.74 1.97
N ARG A 101 27.63 3.68 0.67
CA ARG A 101 27.75 4.84 -0.23
C ARG A 101 26.89 6.05 0.18
N LYS A 102 25.70 5.84 0.77
CA LYS A 102 24.88 6.97 1.27
C LYS A 102 25.59 7.66 2.43
N MET A 103 26.12 6.86 3.36
CA MET A 103 26.88 7.36 4.52
C MET A 103 28.18 8.06 4.10
N MET A 104 28.91 7.47 3.14
CA MET A 104 30.12 8.09 2.59
C MET A 104 29.85 9.45 1.97
N TYR A 105 28.76 9.58 1.20
CA TYR A 105 28.40 10.87 0.63
C TYR A 105 27.98 11.88 1.70
N TYR A 106 27.16 11.45 2.66
CA TYR A 106 26.69 12.31 3.75
C TYR A 106 27.87 12.87 4.55
N HIS A 107 28.76 12.00 5.04
CA HIS A 107 29.86 12.40 5.94
C HIS A 107 31.04 13.08 5.23
N PHE A 108 31.32 12.77 3.97
CA PHE A 108 32.55 13.22 3.29
C PHE A 108 32.33 14.01 1.99
N VAL A 109 31.09 14.24 1.56
CA VAL A 109 30.78 15.06 0.38
C VAL A 109 29.83 16.19 0.72
N LYS A 110 28.58 15.87 1.10
CA LYS A 110 27.56 16.85 1.45
C LYS A 110 26.41 16.19 2.19
N GLU A 111 26.00 16.79 3.29
CA GLU A 111 24.82 16.37 4.04
C GLU A 111 23.53 16.51 3.21
N PHE A 112 22.61 15.60 3.45
CA PHE A 112 21.29 15.57 2.83
C PHE A 112 20.32 14.78 3.72
N ASP A 113 19.02 14.96 3.51
CA ASP A 113 18.01 14.20 4.23
C ASP A 113 18.10 12.70 3.91
N LEU A 114 18.49 11.91 4.92
CA LEU A 114 18.63 10.45 4.80
C LEU A 114 17.27 9.75 4.71
N THR A 115 16.19 10.41 5.11
CA THR A 115 14.80 9.91 5.05
C THR A 115 14.15 10.15 3.68
N ASP A 116 14.75 10.99 2.83
CA ASP A 116 14.28 11.21 1.47
C ASP A 116 14.59 10.00 0.57
N HIS A 117 13.53 9.27 0.23
CA HIS A 117 13.60 8.08 -0.61
C HIS A 117 13.81 8.43 -2.09
N MET A 118 13.55 9.67 -2.50
CA MET A 118 13.79 10.16 -3.87
C MET A 118 15.28 10.36 -4.14
N ILE A 119 16.10 10.47 -3.10
CA ILE A 119 17.55 10.64 -3.22
C ILE A 119 18.26 9.29 -3.26
N ASN A 120 19.06 9.10 -4.32
CA ASN A 120 20.01 8.00 -4.47
C ASN A 120 21.43 8.55 -4.61
N ILE A 121 22.40 7.83 -4.05
CA ILE A 121 23.82 8.08 -4.28
C ILE A 121 24.34 6.99 -5.19
N ILE A 122 25.04 7.34 -6.27
CA ILE A 122 25.59 6.35 -7.22
C ILE A 122 27.08 6.59 -7.48
N PRO A 123 27.87 5.54 -7.73
CA PRO A 123 29.25 5.69 -8.19
C PRO A 123 29.28 6.21 -9.64
N LYS A 124 30.17 7.18 -9.91
CA LYS A 124 30.37 7.79 -11.23
C LYS A 124 30.94 6.75 -12.21
N ASN A 125 31.95 5.99 -11.79
CA ASN A 125 32.54 4.90 -12.57
C ASN A 125 31.65 3.65 -12.74
N GLY A 126 30.48 3.58 -12.09
CA GLY A 126 29.58 2.43 -12.19
C GLY A 126 29.96 1.22 -11.33
N ASN A 127 31.11 1.23 -10.65
CA ASN A 127 31.50 0.17 -9.74
C ASN A 127 30.79 0.32 -8.39
N GLY A 128 29.84 -0.57 -8.11
CA GLY A 128 29.03 -0.56 -6.89
C GLY A 128 29.78 -0.80 -5.58
N LEU A 129 31.01 -1.31 -5.65
CA LEU A 129 31.90 -1.51 -4.49
C LEU A 129 32.81 -0.30 -4.24
N ASP A 130 32.92 0.63 -5.20
CA ASP A 130 33.73 1.83 -5.05
C ASP A 130 32.91 2.94 -4.38
N VAL A 131 33.16 3.10 -3.08
CA VAL A 131 32.48 4.09 -2.22
C VAL A 131 33.35 5.32 -1.94
N ASN A 132 34.40 5.54 -2.71
CA ASN A 132 35.25 6.73 -2.55
C ASN A 132 34.40 8.02 -2.71
N PRO A 133 34.43 8.95 -1.74
CA PRO A 133 33.63 10.19 -1.78
C PRO A 133 33.73 10.95 -3.11
N LYS A 134 34.92 11.01 -3.72
CA LYS A 134 35.15 11.70 -5.00
C LYS A 134 34.45 11.02 -6.19
N ASN A 135 34.26 9.70 -6.11
CA ASN A 135 33.56 8.89 -7.10
C ASN A 135 32.04 8.86 -6.88
N LEU A 136 31.50 9.44 -5.81
CA LEU A 136 30.07 9.43 -5.54
C LEU A 136 29.37 10.67 -6.12
N LYS A 137 28.12 10.50 -6.55
CA LYS A 137 27.23 11.61 -6.91
C LYS A 137 25.81 11.37 -6.40
N LYS A 138 25.15 12.44 -5.96
CA LYS A 138 23.74 12.48 -5.60
C LYS A 138 22.89 12.59 -6.87
N VAL A 139 21.84 11.79 -6.96
CA VAL A 139 20.88 11.76 -8.08
C VAL A 139 19.47 11.51 -7.55
N THR A 140 18.48 11.88 -8.35
CA THR A 140 17.08 11.48 -8.12
C THR A 140 16.82 10.04 -8.59
N ILE A 141 15.69 9.45 -8.18
CA ILE A 141 15.22 8.17 -8.74
C ILE A 141 15.07 8.26 -10.27
N GLY A 142 14.49 9.34 -10.79
CA GLY A 142 14.28 9.52 -12.23
C GLY A 142 15.58 9.53 -13.03
N GLU A 143 16.61 10.21 -12.54
CA GLU A 143 17.95 10.21 -13.15
C GLU A 143 18.63 8.84 -13.09
N LYS A 144 18.47 8.11 -11.98
CA LYS A 144 18.96 6.73 -11.84
C LYS A 144 18.33 5.80 -12.88
N VAL A 145 17.00 5.87 -13.04
CA VAL A 145 16.27 5.07 -14.04
C VAL A 145 16.70 5.47 -15.45
N ARG A 146 16.74 6.78 -15.75
CA ARG A 146 17.19 7.29 -17.05
C ARG A 146 18.59 6.79 -17.39
N ARG A 147 19.53 6.81 -16.44
CA ARG A 147 20.88 6.25 -16.60
C ARG A 147 20.82 4.76 -16.96
N SER A 148 20.02 3.96 -16.26
CA SER A 148 19.89 2.53 -16.58
C SER A 148 19.35 2.31 -18.00
N VAL A 149 18.42 3.14 -18.47
CA VAL A 149 17.91 3.09 -19.85
C VAL A 149 18.97 3.51 -20.86
N THR A 150 19.64 4.67 -20.65
CA THR A 150 20.66 5.18 -21.60
C THR A 150 21.90 4.29 -21.68
N THR A 151 22.28 3.63 -20.58
CA THR A 151 23.37 2.64 -20.58
C THR A 151 22.93 1.27 -21.11
N GLY A 152 21.69 1.13 -21.57
CA GLY A 152 21.12 -0.12 -22.07
C GLY A 152 20.90 -1.19 -20.99
N ARG A 153 21.18 -0.90 -19.72
CA ARG A 153 21.05 -1.85 -18.59
C ARG A 153 19.60 -2.15 -18.23
N MET A 154 18.66 -1.30 -18.65
CA MET A 154 17.23 -1.54 -18.58
C MET A 154 16.66 -1.57 -19.99
N VAL A 155 15.97 -2.65 -20.34
CA VAL A 155 15.31 -2.81 -21.64
C VAL A 155 13.83 -2.51 -21.48
N ASN A 156 13.26 -1.77 -22.41
CA ASN A 156 11.82 -1.60 -22.49
C ASN A 156 11.20 -2.92 -22.97
N THR A 157 10.53 -3.64 -22.08
CA THR A 157 9.83 -4.89 -22.42
C THR A 157 8.74 -4.69 -23.47
N PHE A 158 8.21 -3.47 -23.61
CA PHE A 158 7.23 -3.12 -24.63
C PHE A 158 7.86 -2.75 -25.98
N ALA A 159 9.18 -2.81 -26.15
CA ALA A 159 9.84 -2.44 -27.40
C ALA A 159 9.41 -3.29 -28.61
N HIS A 160 9.00 -4.55 -28.38
CA HIS A 160 8.52 -5.46 -29.42
C HIS A 160 6.99 -5.49 -29.54
N VAL A 161 6.29 -4.74 -28.68
CA VAL A 161 4.83 -4.68 -28.72
C VAL A 161 4.44 -3.61 -29.72
N ASP A 162 3.61 -3.97 -30.70
CA ASP A 162 2.92 -2.97 -31.50
C ASP A 162 1.88 -2.28 -30.60
N LEU A 163 2.20 -1.05 -30.17
CA LEU A 163 1.33 -0.26 -29.31
C LEU A 163 -0.05 -0.05 -29.96
N SER A 164 -0.13 0.10 -31.28
CA SER A 164 -1.41 0.32 -31.97
C SER A 164 -2.33 -0.89 -31.84
N VAL A 165 -1.77 -2.09 -32.02
CA VAL A 165 -2.50 -3.36 -31.87
C VAL A 165 -2.90 -3.58 -30.41
N ALA A 166 -2.00 -3.30 -29.46
CA ALA A 166 -2.28 -3.45 -28.03
C ALA A 166 -3.40 -2.51 -27.57
N VAL A 167 -3.36 -1.24 -27.99
CA VAL A 167 -4.41 -0.24 -27.71
C VAL A 167 -5.73 -0.66 -28.36
N TYR A 168 -5.71 -1.09 -29.62
CA TYR A 168 -6.91 -1.57 -30.32
C TYR A 168 -7.58 -2.73 -29.58
N ARG A 169 -6.82 -3.75 -29.16
CA ARG A 169 -7.33 -4.87 -28.35
C ARG A 169 -7.91 -4.42 -27.01
N SER A 170 -7.29 -3.44 -26.36
CA SER A 170 -7.80 -2.85 -25.13
C SER A 170 -9.14 -2.15 -25.37
N VAL A 171 -9.26 -1.36 -26.43
CA VAL A 171 -10.51 -0.68 -26.79
C VAL A 171 -11.63 -1.69 -27.01
N LEU A 172 -11.39 -2.77 -27.77
CA LEU A 172 -12.40 -3.81 -28.03
C LEU A 172 -12.95 -4.47 -26.76
N THR A 173 -12.15 -4.59 -25.71
CA THR A 173 -12.56 -5.26 -24.46
C THR A 173 -13.16 -4.30 -23.44
N THR A 174 -12.71 -3.04 -23.44
CA THR A 174 -13.07 -2.04 -22.42
C THR A 174 -14.17 -1.08 -22.88
N SER A 175 -14.27 -0.80 -24.18
CA SER A 175 -15.30 0.07 -24.76
C SER A 175 -16.56 -0.74 -25.00
N LYS A 176 -17.36 -0.87 -23.94
CA LYS A 176 -18.67 -1.50 -23.97
C LYS A 176 -19.75 -0.46 -24.07
N GLU A 177 -20.72 -0.72 -24.94
CA GLU A 177 -21.85 0.17 -25.14
C GLU A 177 -22.64 0.38 -23.84
N VAL A 178 -23.18 1.59 -23.73
CA VAL A 178 -24.03 1.99 -22.60
C VAL A 178 -25.21 2.79 -23.12
N SER A 179 -26.39 2.45 -22.62
CA SER A 179 -27.65 3.13 -22.92
C SER A 179 -28.06 4.05 -21.78
N GLN A 180 -28.47 5.26 -22.12
CA GLN A 180 -29.01 6.28 -21.22
C GLN A 180 -30.53 6.29 -21.29
N TYR A 181 -31.19 6.34 -20.13
CA TYR A 181 -32.63 6.35 -20.00
C TYR A 181 -33.10 7.55 -19.16
N ASP A 182 -34.29 8.05 -19.49
CA ASP A 182 -34.94 9.13 -18.75
C ASP A 182 -35.52 8.65 -17.40
N VAL A 183 -36.15 9.58 -16.68
CA VAL A 183 -36.81 9.29 -15.39
C VAL A 183 -38.01 8.35 -15.50
N SER A 184 -38.58 8.19 -16.70
CA SER A 184 -39.68 7.26 -16.99
C SER A 184 -39.18 5.85 -17.37
N GLY A 185 -37.88 5.71 -17.63
CA GLY A 185 -37.25 4.47 -18.08
C GLY A 185 -37.26 4.29 -19.59
N LYS A 186 -37.51 5.34 -20.38
CA LYS A 186 -37.44 5.31 -21.84
C LYS A 186 -36.02 5.60 -22.33
N LEU A 187 -35.58 4.86 -23.35
CA LEU A 187 -34.26 5.05 -23.96
C LEU A 187 -34.14 6.45 -24.57
N ILE A 188 -33.08 7.16 -24.22
CA ILE A 188 -32.70 8.46 -24.79
C ILE A 188 -31.66 8.26 -25.88
N GLN A 189 -30.53 7.64 -25.53
CA GLN A 189 -29.37 7.53 -26.41
C GLN A 189 -28.51 6.30 -26.05
N ILE A 190 -27.85 5.76 -27.07
CA ILE A 190 -26.84 4.70 -26.95
C ILE A 190 -25.47 5.31 -27.25
N PHE A 191 -24.50 5.04 -26.39
CA PHE A 191 -23.10 5.45 -26.56
C PHE A 191 -22.23 4.21 -26.77
N THR A 192 -21.17 4.34 -27.56
CA THR A 192 -20.20 3.27 -27.83
C THR A 192 -19.41 2.88 -26.58
N SER A 193 -19.27 3.81 -25.63
CA SER A 193 -18.63 3.56 -24.33
C SER A 193 -19.10 4.52 -23.25
N ILE A 194 -18.88 4.14 -21.99
CA ILE A 194 -19.09 5.02 -20.84
C ILE A 194 -18.22 6.29 -20.88
N HIS A 195 -17.07 6.25 -21.59
CA HIS A 195 -16.18 7.41 -21.73
C HIS A 195 -16.73 8.39 -22.76
N GLU A 196 -17.30 7.89 -23.86
CA GLU A 196 -18.05 8.72 -24.81
C GLU A 196 -19.26 9.35 -24.14
N ALA A 197 -20.08 8.56 -23.43
CA ALA A 197 -21.21 9.05 -22.67
C ALA A 197 -20.81 10.18 -21.72
N GLY A 198 -19.70 10.01 -20.98
CA GLY A 198 -19.21 11.03 -20.06
C GLY A 198 -18.74 12.32 -20.75
N ARG A 199 -18.11 12.22 -21.94
CA ARG A 199 -17.75 13.42 -22.73
C ARG A 199 -18.97 14.15 -23.26
N CYS A 200 -19.97 13.43 -23.77
CA CYS A 200 -21.17 14.01 -24.35
C CYS A 200 -22.10 14.63 -23.28
N THR A 201 -22.16 14.02 -22.09
CA THR A 201 -23.09 14.45 -21.02
C THR A 201 -22.44 15.28 -19.92
N GLY A 202 -21.10 15.34 -19.86
CA GLY A 202 -20.35 15.95 -18.76
C GLY A 202 -20.38 15.15 -17.45
N ILE A 203 -20.98 13.95 -17.44
CA ILE A 203 -21.08 13.09 -16.26
C ILE A 203 -19.82 12.23 -16.14
N SER A 204 -19.34 12.00 -14.91
CA SER A 204 -18.20 11.11 -14.67
C SER A 204 -18.46 9.70 -15.23
N SER A 205 -17.53 9.18 -16.04
CA SER A 205 -17.59 7.82 -16.57
C SER A 205 -17.64 6.75 -15.47
N ASN A 206 -17.01 7.01 -14.31
CA ASN A 206 -17.10 6.13 -13.15
C ASN A 206 -18.52 6.08 -12.56
N ALA A 207 -19.19 7.24 -12.44
CA ALA A 207 -20.56 7.30 -11.95
C ALA A 207 -21.53 6.59 -12.92
N ILE A 208 -21.35 6.79 -14.23
CA ILE A 208 -22.10 6.06 -15.27
C ILE A 208 -21.87 4.55 -15.13
N SER A 209 -20.62 4.13 -14.98
CA SER A 209 -20.25 2.71 -14.78
C SER A 209 -20.91 2.11 -13.55
N ASP A 210 -20.93 2.80 -12.42
CA ASP A 210 -21.58 2.32 -11.20
C ASP A 210 -23.07 2.10 -11.38
N VAL A 211 -23.76 2.99 -12.08
CA VAL A 211 -25.18 2.84 -12.37
C VAL A 211 -25.43 1.75 -13.41
N ALA A 212 -24.64 1.69 -14.47
CA ALA A 212 -24.73 0.68 -15.52
C ALA A 212 -24.54 -0.74 -14.97
N ASN A 213 -23.68 -0.90 -13.98
CA ASN A 213 -23.44 -2.16 -13.25
C ASN A 213 -24.41 -2.41 -12.08
N GLY A 214 -25.41 -1.54 -11.87
CA GLY A 214 -26.42 -1.69 -10.81
C GLY A 214 -25.95 -1.36 -9.39
N ARG A 215 -24.74 -0.85 -9.21
CA ARG A 215 -24.22 -0.37 -7.92
C ARG A 215 -24.86 0.97 -7.53
N GLY A 216 -25.09 1.85 -8.51
CA GLY A 216 -25.78 3.13 -8.35
C GLY A 216 -27.27 3.07 -8.70
N ASN A 217 -27.99 4.15 -8.38
CA ASN A 217 -29.37 4.35 -8.81
C ASN A 217 -29.43 5.13 -10.13
N THR A 218 -28.88 6.34 -10.11
CA THR A 218 -28.82 7.27 -11.25
C THR A 218 -27.46 7.97 -11.27
N ALA A 219 -27.08 8.50 -12.44
CA ALA A 219 -25.92 9.36 -12.60
C ALA A 219 -26.33 10.54 -13.49
N GLY A 220 -26.12 11.76 -13.00
CA GLY A 220 -26.58 12.99 -13.64
C GLY A 220 -28.10 13.05 -13.84
N GLY A 221 -28.89 12.38 -12.99
CA GLY A 221 -30.35 12.31 -13.12
C GLY A 221 -30.88 11.24 -14.08
N TYR A 222 -30.00 10.52 -14.79
CA TYR A 222 -30.38 9.48 -15.74
C TYR A 222 -30.11 8.07 -15.20
N TYR A 223 -30.81 7.10 -15.76
CA TYR A 223 -30.50 5.69 -15.57
C TYR A 223 -29.58 5.21 -16.70
N TRP A 224 -28.70 4.27 -16.37
CA TRP A 224 -27.70 3.75 -17.29
C TRP A 224 -27.73 2.22 -17.25
N ARG A 225 -27.67 1.57 -18.41
CA ARG A 225 -27.58 0.09 -18.52
C ARG A 225 -26.69 -0.30 -19.70
N HIS A 226 -26.07 -1.48 -19.58
CA HIS A 226 -25.45 -2.13 -20.72
C HIS A 226 -26.53 -2.77 -21.62
N GLY A 227 -26.27 -2.82 -22.93
CA GLY A 227 -27.22 -3.32 -23.92
C GLY A 227 -28.06 -2.21 -24.55
N ARG A 228 -29.03 -2.59 -25.39
CA ARG A 228 -29.79 -1.69 -26.27
C ARG A 228 -31.31 -1.77 -26.09
N SER A 229 -31.78 -2.11 -24.88
CA SER A 229 -33.22 -2.23 -24.60
C SER A 229 -33.91 -0.87 -24.76
N GLY A 230 -35.07 -0.82 -25.43
CA GLY A 230 -35.81 0.42 -25.69
C GLY A 230 -36.46 1.05 -24.45
N SER A 231 -36.68 0.27 -23.40
CA SER A 231 -37.15 0.76 -22.11
C SER A 231 -36.66 -0.14 -20.98
N ILE A 232 -36.74 0.37 -19.75
CA ILE A 232 -36.41 -0.34 -18.51
C ILE A 232 -37.55 -0.22 -17.51
N ASP A 233 -37.85 -1.32 -16.81
CA ASP A 233 -38.83 -1.32 -15.73
C ASP A 233 -38.19 -0.78 -14.44
N LEU A 234 -38.43 0.51 -14.19
CA LEU A 234 -37.94 1.21 -13.00
C LEU A 234 -38.63 0.76 -11.72
N ASN A 235 -39.91 0.38 -11.77
CA ASN A 235 -40.66 -0.04 -10.59
C ASN A 235 -40.09 -1.33 -10.01
N THR A 236 -39.87 -2.33 -10.86
CA THR A 236 -39.22 -3.59 -10.45
C THR A 236 -37.80 -3.35 -9.98
N PHE A 237 -37.05 -2.46 -10.63
CA PHE A 237 -35.68 -2.12 -10.23
C PHE A 237 -35.63 -1.51 -8.81
N HIS A 238 -36.45 -0.48 -8.55
CA HIS A 238 -36.52 0.18 -7.24
C HIS A 238 -37.01 -0.77 -6.15
N TYR A 239 -38.01 -1.61 -6.46
CA TYR A 239 -38.50 -2.63 -5.54
C TYR A 239 -37.40 -3.62 -5.14
N LYS A 240 -36.72 -4.24 -6.11
CA LYS A 240 -35.61 -5.19 -5.85
C LYS A 240 -34.48 -4.54 -5.06
N ARG A 241 -34.15 -3.28 -5.37
CA ARG A 241 -33.10 -2.54 -4.66
C ARG A 241 -33.49 -2.25 -3.21
N LYS A 242 -34.73 -1.81 -2.96
CA LYS A 242 -35.27 -1.60 -1.61
C LYS A 242 -35.24 -2.89 -0.78
N GLN A 243 -35.63 -4.00 -1.36
CA GLN A 243 -35.57 -5.32 -0.70
C GLN A 243 -34.12 -5.73 -0.38
N ASN A 244 -33.20 -5.55 -1.34
CA ASN A 244 -31.79 -5.85 -1.09
C ASN A 244 -31.19 -4.95 0.00
N TYR A 245 -31.55 -3.66 0.04
CA TYR A 245 -31.13 -2.75 1.10
C TYR A 245 -31.65 -3.20 2.47
N ARG A 246 -32.94 -3.55 2.57
CA ARG A 246 -33.54 -4.12 3.80
C ARG A 246 -32.78 -5.38 4.25
N ARG A 247 -32.45 -6.27 3.32
CA ARG A 247 -31.69 -7.51 3.61
C ARG A 247 -30.26 -7.25 4.10
N VAL A 248 -29.52 -6.34 3.45
CA VAL A 248 -28.07 -6.15 3.68
C VAL A 248 -27.79 -5.12 4.77
N LYS A 249 -28.56 -4.03 4.82
CA LYS A 249 -28.34 -2.87 5.70
C LYS A 249 -29.45 -2.67 6.73
N GLY A 250 -30.57 -3.38 6.62
CA GLY A 250 -31.66 -3.29 7.58
C GLY A 250 -31.23 -3.74 8.98
N THR A 251 -31.84 -3.12 9.99
CA THR A 251 -31.68 -3.57 11.38
C THR A 251 -32.51 -4.82 11.57
N LYS A 252 -31.82 -5.95 11.68
CA LYS A 252 -32.43 -7.26 11.98
C LYS A 252 -33.07 -7.22 13.35
N VAL A 253 -34.29 -7.76 13.46
CA VAL A 253 -35.05 -7.81 14.71
C VAL A 253 -35.80 -9.12 14.85
N THR A 254 -36.04 -9.51 16.10
CA THR A 254 -36.88 -10.65 16.47
C THR A 254 -38.06 -10.13 17.29
N GLN A 255 -39.26 -10.57 16.91
CA GLN A 255 -40.52 -10.34 17.59
C GLN A 255 -40.76 -11.44 18.61
N TYR A 256 -41.25 -11.08 19.78
CA TYR A 256 -41.56 -11.98 20.87
C TYR A 256 -42.99 -11.73 21.38
N ASP A 257 -43.62 -12.79 21.88
CA ASP A 257 -44.84 -12.64 22.66
C ASP A 257 -44.54 -12.03 24.05
N LEU A 258 -45.60 -11.72 24.81
CA LEU A 258 -45.47 -11.17 26.16
C LEU A 258 -44.89 -12.17 27.18
N ALA A 259 -44.89 -13.47 26.85
CA ALA A 259 -44.30 -14.53 27.66
C ALA A 259 -42.82 -14.77 27.34
N GLY A 260 -42.25 -14.02 26.38
CA GLY A 260 -40.87 -14.08 25.96
C GLY A 260 -40.56 -15.13 24.88
N ASN A 261 -41.53 -15.77 24.26
CA ASN A 261 -41.31 -16.76 23.20
C ASN A 261 -41.11 -16.07 21.83
N PRO A 262 -40.11 -16.47 21.01
CA PRO A 262 -39.87 -15.85 19.71
C PRO A 262 -40.96 -16.23 18.70
N ILE A 263 -41.54 -15.22 18.05
CA ILE A 263 -42.61 -15.37 17.06
C ILE A 263 -42.04 -15.32 15.63
N ALA A 264 -41.33 -14.23 15.31
CA ALA A 264 -40.90 -13.94 13.95
C ALA A 264 -39.58 -13.17 13.91
N ARG A 265 -38.88 -13.24 12.77
CA ARG A 265 -37.59 -12.57 12.53
C ARG A 265 -37.67 -11.77 11.24
N TYR A 266 -37.21 -10.53 11.29
CA TYR A 266 -37.29 -9.60 10.16
C TYR A 266 -35.92 -9.04 9.83
N ASN A 267 -35.70 -8.68 8.57
CA ASN A 267 -34.44 -8.08 8.13
C ASN A 267 -34.39 -6.57 8.39
N SER A 268 -35.55 -5.93 8.61
CA SER A 268 -35.62 -4.51 8.93
C SER A 268 -36.77 -4.16 9.88
N LEU A 269 -36.65 -3.03 10.57
CA LEU A 269 -37.72 -2.46 11.41
C LEU A 269 -38.99 -2.13 10.62
N GLN A 270 -38.85 -1.67 9.37
CA GLN A 270 -40.00 -1.36 8.52
C GLN A 270 -40.77 -2.62 8.12
N GLU A 271 -40.05 -3.69 7.76
CA GLU A 271 -40.67 -4.98 7.45
C GLU A 271 -41.41 -5.55 8.67
N ALA A 272 -40.79 -5.49 9.84
CA ALA A 272 -41.44 -5.88 11.10
C ALA A 272 -42.70 -5.05 11.39
N ALA A 273 -42.63 -3.73 11.19
CA ALA A 273 -43.74 -2.82 11.37
C ALA A 273 -44.91 -3.10 10.41
N GLU A 274 -44.60 -3.28 9.12
CA GLU A 274 -45.56 -3.61 8.06
C GLU A 274 -46.31 -4.92 8.37
N VAL A 275 -45.59 -5.99 8.76
CA VAL A 275 -46.18 -7.31 9.01
C VAL A 275 -46.92 -7.37 10.35
N SER A 276 -46.38 -6.75 11.40
CA SER A 276 -46.96 -6.78 12.74
C SER A 276 -48.02 -5.69 12.96
N GLY A 277 -48.36 -4.90 11.93
CA GLY A 277 -49.39 -3.86 12.02
C GLY A 277 -49.07 -2.74 13.01
N CYS A 278 -47.80 -2.39 13.17
CA CYS A 278 -47.36 -1.37 14.12
C CYS A 278 -46.39 -0.36 13.49
N ILE A 279 -46.00 0.68 14.22
CA ILE A 279 -45.10 1.72 13.71
C ILE A 279 -43.66 1.36 14.05
N TRP A 280 -42.76 1.41 13.06
CA TRP A 280 -41.34 1.04 13.22
C TRP A 280 -40.61 1.84 14.31
N THR A 281 -41.04 3.07 14.60
CA THR A 281 -40.50 3.90 15.69
C THR A 281 -40.83 3.31 17.07
N SER A 282 -41.99 2.67 17.22
CA SER A 282 -42.39 1.97 18.44
C SER A 282 -41.53 0.72 18.66
N ILE A 283 -41.27 -0.05 17.60
CA ILE A 283 -40.33 -1.18 17.62
C ILE A 283 -38.93 -0.70 18.05
N SER A 284 -38.44 0.37 17.44
CA SER A 284 -37.13 0.97 17.76
C SER A 284 -37.05 1.48 19.21
N ALA A 285 -38.10 2.12 19.71
CA ALA A 285 -38.20 2.58 21.10
C ALA A 285 -38.21 1.40 22.08
N THR A 286 -38.87 0.29 21.72
CA THR A 286 -38.89 -0.94 22.52
C THR A 286 -37.50 -1.57 22.62
N ILE A 287 -36.78 -1.66 21.50
CA ILE A 287 -35.40 -2.17 21.47
C ILE A 287 -34.45 -1.32 22.34
N ARG A 288 -34.67 -0.01 22.40
CA ARG A 288 -33.89 0.91 23.25
C ARG A 288 -34.30 0.88 24.73
N GLY A 289 -35.33 0.13 25.10
CA GLY A 289 -35.86 0.07 26.45
C GLY A 289 -36.71 1.27 26.87
N VAL A 290 -37.09 2.14 25.92
CA VAL A 290 -37.95 3.31 26.20
C VAL A 290 -39.40 2.86 26.41
N TYR A 291 -39.85 1.89 25.60
CA TYR A 291 -41.15 1.25 25.75
C TYR A 291 -40.97 -0.21 26.16
N LYS A 292 -41.91 -0.73 26.96
CA LYS A 292 -41.93 -2.15 27.33
C LYS A 292 -42.37 -3.03 26.16
N THR A 293 -43.29 -2.53 25.33
CA THR A 293 -43.80 -3.24 24.15
C THR A 293 -43.99 -2.29 22.97
N GLY A 294 -43.95 -2.83 21.76
CA GLY A 294 -44.28 -2.13 20.53
C GLY A 294 -45.33 -2.92 19.75
N GLY A 295 -46.51 -2.33 19.53
CA GLY A 295 -47.62 -3.02 18.88
C GLY A 295 -48.11 -4.26 19.63
N GLY A 296 -47.93 -4.33 20.96
CA GLY A 296 -48.30 -5.49 21.78
C GLY A 296 -47.24 -6.60 21.86
N TYR A 297 -46.05 -6.40 21.27
CA TYR A 297 -44.97 -7.38 21.24
C TYR A 297 -43.69 -6.87 21.91
N ILE A 298 -42.84 -7.80 22.34
CA ILE A 298 -41.48 -7.50 22.80
C ILE A 298 -40.53 -7.62 21.60
N TRP A 299 -39.56 -6.72 21.50
CA TRP A 299 -38.66 -6.62 20.35
C TRP A 299 -37.20 -6.65 20.76
N ARG A 300 -36.40 -7.51 20.12
CA ARG A 300 -34.95 -7.58 20.32
C ARG A 300 -34.20 -7.40 19.01
N LYS A 301 -33.13 -6.61 19.04
CA LYS A 301 -32.21 -6.46 17.91
C LYS A 301 -31.45 -7.75 17.65
N GLY A 302 -31.43 -8.20 16.40
CA GLY A 302 -30.80 -9.45 15.94
C GLY A 302 -31.83 -10.51 15.54
N HIS A 303 -31.34 -11.64 15.03
CA HIS A 303 -32.12 -12.85 14.77
C HIS A 303 -31.85 -13.83 15.90
N HIS A 304 -32.79 -13.94 16.82
CA HIS A 304 -32.68 -14.75 18.03
C HIS A 304 -33.62 -15.96 17.97
N PHE A 305 -33.20 -17.05 18.59
CA PHE A 305 -33.92 -18.32 18.61
C PHE A 305 -34.38 -18.70 20.02
N ASP A 306 -33.76 -18.12 21.03
CA ASP A 306 -34.01 -18.43 22.42
C ASP A 306 -35.15 -17.59 22.99
N ARG A 307 -35.85 -18.17 23.97
CA ARG A 307 -36.84 -17.49 24.80
C ARG A 307 -36.17 -16.40 25.64
N LEU A 308 -36.85 -15.27 25.80
CA LEU A 308 -36.42 -14.21 26.71
C LEU A 308 -36.76 -14.60 28.16
N ASN A 309 -35.75 -14.55 29.02
CA ASN A 309 -35.96 -14.60 30.46
C ASN A 309 -36.42 -13.22 30.92
N LEU A 310 -37.74 -13.02 30.95
CA LEU A 310 -38.35 -11.84 31.51
C LEU A 310 -38.27 -11.97 33.03
N ILE A 311 -37.43 -11.14 33.66
CA ILE A 311 -37.42 -11.00 35.13
C ILE A 311 -38.71 -10.24 35.49
N PRO A 312 -39.52 -10.73 36.45
CA PRO A 312 -40.80 -10.13 36.81
C PRO A 312 -40.71 -8.67 37.27
#